data_AF-A0A942CCA0-F1
#
_entry.id   AF-A0A942CCA0-F1
#
_cell.length_a   1.000
_cell.length_b   1.000
_cell.length_c   1.000
_cell.angle_alpha   90.00
_cell.angle_beta   90.00
_cell.angle_gamma   90.00
#
_symmetry.space_group_name_H-M   'P 1'
#
loop_
_entity.id
_entity.type
_entity.pdbx_description
1 polymer ?
#
loop_
_entity_poly.entity_id
_entity_poly.type
_entity_poly.pdbx_seq_one_letter_code
_entity_poly.pdbx_strand_id
1 'polypeptide(L)'
;MQRITTFLVAVFVVVLVATPFQAMMQKRPARPAPQPASKSAVMTNQDVIKLAQAKISEDIVITKIQQSKTNFDTSVEALVALQKAGVSERVIKAMMNPAAASQPASNPEPKTIAPARSGAPSPTANKLAEAPVHKPLEAVAEGKPGTFMIRAKPTPPPPPRAAISAAPQNYGLYTEQGGKLVPIGRIQTKVQLSKWRTIVATKVPFIRQKVDINIPGAHSDTRTDIARPAFYAFFPPSRDVSKFKLIHCKITGQGFDQRTVSNLSIMFSREQNQDEILCDIGPTNHKDLYRILPREDLPSGEFSFVEGNPGAQASTNVDIIDVWDFGVDLKDDKLGISEYLDKYSLLSKGDVTFLNWSKDEAQKIVDTHAGSEDVRGSMQGWFKRQFSSLGVYWVDNEFARAFARLEMLDRNLTPEQATKLAAMLMDVDQNHHYVMVTLGQKLGSGRLIGANEAERRMRPFDAVLYNAKNDDIIVPAKKMEGLGGYAGVFKVTFDRAAIKGQLLSPSPDVFFEARLNQNLDLKVKFRTEQITAKVAVATQ
;
A
#
# COMPACT_ATOMS: atom_id res chain seq x y z
N MET A 1 -30.86 79.23 14.27
CA MET A 1 -29.60 79.88 14.68
C MET A 1 -28.42 79.08 14.13
N GLN A 2 -27.18 79.57 14.25
CA GLN A 2 -25.92 78.99 13.74
C GLN A 2 -25.75 77.47 13.99
N ARG A 3 -25.09 76.62 13.16
CA ARG A 3 -23.95 76.68 12.19
C ARG A 3 -22.64 76.08 12.76
N ILE A 4 -22.17 74.99 12.14
CA ILE A 4 -20.75 74.58 11.87
C ILE A 4 -19.87 74.34 13.14
N THR A 5 -19.15 73.23 13.33
CA THR A 5 -17.83 72.92 12.72
C THR A 5 -17.32 71.55 13.18
N THR A 6 -16.60 70.81 12.32
CA THR A 6 -15.81 69.61 12.67
C THR A 6 -14.46 69.98 13.28
N PHE A 7 -13.95 69.24 14.26
CA PHE A 7 -12.49 69.05 14.39
C PHE A 7 -12.13 67.69 15.01
N LEU A 8 -10.94 67.20 14.64
CA LEU A 8 -10.42 65.87 14.98
C LEU A 8 -9.11 66.02 15.74
N VAL A 9 -9.00 65.37 16.91
CA VAL A 9 -7.76 65.31 17.70
C VAL A 9 -7.55 63.88 18.19
N ALA A 10 -6.47 63.25 17.75
CA ALA A 10 -6.02 61.98 18.30
C ALA A 10 -5.06 62.26 19.48
N VAL A 11 -5.23 61.52 20.58
CA VAL A 11 -4.35 61.63 21.75
C VAL A 11 -3.63 60.29 21.95
N PHE A 12 -2.33 60.27 21.64
CA PHE A 12 -1.44 59.17 22.01
C PHE A 12 -1.11 59.27 23.50
N VAL A 13 -1.49 58.28 24.30
CA VAL A 13 -1.03 58.14 25.68
C VAL A 13 0.03 57.05 25.73
N VAL A 14 1.29 57.44 25.95
CA VAL A 14 2.40 56.52 26.16
C VAL A 14 2.41 56.10 27.63
N VAL A 15 2.26 54.80 27.89
CA VAL A 15 2.44 54.21 29.22
C VAL A 15 3.78 53.48 29.25
N LEU A 16 4.70 53.91 30.11
CA LEU A 16 5.93 53.15 30.36
C LEU A 16 5.62 51.87 31.14
N VAL A 17 6.21 50.75 30.71
CA VAL A 17 6.40 49.56 31.54
C VAL A 17 7.89 49.27 31.58
N ALA A 18 8.48 49.32 32.77
CA ALA A 18 9.90 49.05 32.96
C ALA A 18 10.20 47.55 32.82
N THR A 19 11.31 47.19 32.19
CA THR A 19 11.81 45.82 32.10
C THR A 19 13.07 45.66 32.98
N PRO A 20 13.19 44.57 33.76
CA PRO A 20 14.37 44.34 34.60
C PRO A 20 15.58 43.93 33.75
N PHE A 21 16.74 44.50 34.08
CA PHE A 21 18.00 44.30 33.38
C PHE A 21 18.63 42.95 33.77
N GLN A 22 18.77 42.01 32.82
CA GLN A 22 19.57 40.79 33.00
C GLN A 22 20.82 40.78 32.10
N ALA A 23 21.92 40.28 32.64
CA ALA A 23 23.26 40.54 32.12
C ALA A 23 23.59 39.78 30.83
N MET A 24 24.08 40.51 29.83
CA MET A 24 24.52 39.97 28.55
C MET A 24 25.92 39.34 28.67
N MET A 25 26.02 38.03 28.91
CA MET A 25 27.30 37.32 28.81
C MET A 25 27.76 37.22 27.35
N GLN A 26 28.71 38.09 26.97
CA GLN A 26 29.34 38.07 25.65
C GLN A 26 30.23 36.84 25.45
N LYS A 27 29.69 35.79 24.82
CA LYS A 27 30.48 34.63 24.38
C LYS A 27 31.34 35.02 23.17
N ARG A 28 32.65 35.21 23.38
CA ARG A 28 33.61 35.60 22.34
C ARG A 28 33.58 34.63 21.13
N PRO A 29 33.78 35.11 19.89
CA PRO A 29 33.92 34.24 18.73
C PRO A 29 35.19 33.39 18.84
N ALA A 30 35.06 32.08 18.62
CA ALA A 30 36.19 31.15 18.62
C ALA A 30 36.94 31.21 17.28
N ARG A 31 38.28 31.18 17.34
CA ARG A 31 39.15 31.04 16.17
C ARG A 31 38.98 29.63 15.58
N PRO A 32 38.87 29.47 14.24
CA PRO A 32 38.82 28.14 13.63
C PRO A 32 40.12 27.37 13.90
N ALA A 33 39.98 26.11 14.30
CA ALA A 33 41.11 25.20 14.48
C ALA A 33 41.61 24.67 13.11
N PRO A 34 42.92 24.40 12.94
CA PRO A 34 43.44 23.88 11.69
C PRO A 34 42.93 22.46 11.42
N GLN A 35 42.34 22.26 10.25
CA GLN A 35 41.80 20.99 9.80
C GLN A 35 42.94 20.08 9.33
N PRO A 36 43.10 18.85 9.85
CA PRO A 36 44.23 17.98 9.46
C PRO A 36 44.09 17.56 7.99
N ALA A 37 45.17 17.75 7.22
CA ALA A 37 45.19 17.45 5.80
C ALA A 37 44.95 15.95 5.52
N SER A 38 44.07 15.67 4.56
CA SER A 38 43.77 14.32 4.11
C SER A 38 44.96 13.70 3.37
N LYS A 39 45.72 12.84 4.05
CA LYS A 39 46.54 11.82 3.38
C LYS A 39 45.61 11.03 2.45
N SER A 40 46.03 10.78 1.21
CA SER A 40 45.22 10.06 0.22
C SER A 40 44.99 8.62 0.68
N ALA A 41 43.85 8.37 1.33
CA ALA A 41 43.49 7.06 1.86
C ALA A 41 43.36 6.06 0.72
N VAL A 42 44.23 5.05 0.74
CA VAL A 42 44.17 3.91 -0.17
C VAL A 42 43.01 3.03 0.26
N MET A 43 42.13 2.70 -0.68
CA MET A 43 40.89 1.97 -0.40
C MET A 43 41.19 0.50 -0.06
N THR A 44 40.64 0.01 1.06
CA THR A 44 40.90 -1.33 1.60
C THR A 44 39.65 -2.23 1.56
N ASN A 45 39.82 -3.53 1.81
CA ASN A 45 38.71 -4.49 1.94
C ASN A 45 37.69 -4.02 2.99
N GLN A 46 38.15 -3.45 4.10
CA GLN A 46 37.28 -2.98 5.18
C GLN A 46 36.41 -1.79 4.73
N ASP A 47 36.85 -1.01 3.75
CA ASP A 47 36.08 0.10 3.19
C ASP A 47 35.05 -0.38 2.18
N VAL A 48 35.36 -1.40 1.37
CA VAL A 48 34.36 -2.10 0.55
C VAL A 48 33.26 -2.71 1.43
N ILE A 49 33.64 -3.35 2.55
CA ILE A 49 32.69 -3.91 3.53
C ILE A 49 31.78 -2.81 4.10
N LYS A 50 32.32 -1.65 4.51
CA LYS A 50 31.51 -0.52 4.99
C LYS A 50 30.52 -0.03 3.93
N LEU A 51 30.94 0.07 2.67
CA LEU A 51 30.07 0.54 1.58
C LEU A 51 28.93 -0.45 1.29
N ALA A 52 29.23 -1.76 1.29
CA ALA A 52 28.23 -2.81 1.12
C ALA A 52 27.24 -2.87 2.30
N GLN A 53 27.74 -2.78 3.54
CA GLN A 53 26.91 -2.73 4.75
C GLN A 53 26.05 -1.45 4.84
N ALA A 54 26.55 -0.33 4.30
CA ALA A 54 25.79 0.90 4.11
C ALA A 54 24.76 0.83 2.95
N LYS A 55 24.61 -0.34 2.30
CA LYS A 55 23.68 -0.60 1.19
C LYS A 55 23.86 0.33 -0.02
N ILE A 56 25.09 0.81 -0.24
CA ILE A 56 25.45 1.58 -1.44
C ILE A 56 25.48 0.62 -2.64
N SER A 57 24.89 1.03 -3.77
CA SER A 57 24.73 0.14 -4.92
C SER A 57 26.06 -0.32 -5.50
N GLU A 58 26.08 -1.57 -5.98
CA GLU A 58 27.30 -2.22 -6.46
C GLU A 58 28.02 -1.40 -7.54
N ASP A 59 27.28 -0.82 -8.48
CA ASP A 59 27.84 0.04 -9.53
C ASP A 59 28.55 1.29 -8.98
N ILE A 60 28.07 1.86 -7.87
CA ILE A 60 28.75 2.98 -7.18
C ILE A 60 30.00 2.48 -6.45
N VAL A 61 29.96 1.31 -5.81
CA VAL A 61 31.13 0.71 -5.16
C VAL A 61 32.22 0.35 -6.19
N ILE A 62 31.82 -0.23 -7.34
CA ILE A 62 32.70 -0.55 -8.47
C ILE A 62 33.29 0.73 -9.08
N THR A 63 32.46 1.76 -9.32
CA THR A 63 32.95 3.08 -9.78
C THR A 63 33.94 3.68 -8.78
N LYS A 64 33.69 3.51 -7.48
CA LYS A 64 34.57 4.04 -6.43
C LYS A 64 35.89 3.25 -6.33
N ILE A 65 35.86 1.94 -6.55
CA ILE A 65 37.04 1.07 -6.71
C ILE A 65 37.88 1.56 -7.89
N GLN A 66 37.26 1.78 -9.06
CA GLN A 66 37.93 2.25 -10.28
C GLN A 66 38.56 3.65 -10.15
N GLN A 67 37.95 4.54 -9.38
CA GLN A 67 38.39 5.94 -9.22
C GLN A 67 39.34 6.16 -8.03
N SER A 68 39.68 5.12 -7.26
CA SER A 68 40.52 5.24 -6.06
C SER A 68 41.84 4.50 -6.23
N LYS A 69 42.90 4.93 -5.53
CA LYS A 69 44.04 4.03 -5.30
C LYS A 69 43.57 2.92 -4.37
N THR A 70 43.73 1.67 -4.78
CA THR A 70 43.29 0.49 -4.04
C THR A 70 44.49 -0.29 -3.50
N ASN A 71 44.28 -1.01 -2.40
CA ASN A 71 45.20 -2.03 -1.90
C ASN A 71 44.34 -3.10 -1.24
N PHE A 72 43.91 -4.06 -2.04
CA PHE A 72 43.01 -5.13 -1.62
C PHE A 72 43.76 -6.42 -1.36
N ASP A 73 43.39 -7.07 -0.27
CA ASP A 73 43.79 -8.45 0.01
C ASP A 73 42.86 -9.37 -0.77
N THR A 74 43.43 -10.19 -1.66
CA THR A 74 42.72 -11.16 -2.50
C THR A 74 43.06 -12.61 -2.13
N SER A 75 43.61 -12.84 -0.93
CA SER A 75 43.73 -14.17 -0.33
C SER A 75 42.37 -14.87 -0.18
N VAL A 76 42.37 -16.19 -0.09
CA VAL A 76 41.14 -17.00 0.00
C VAL A 76 40.34 -16.61 1.25
N GLU A 77 41.04 -16.38 2.37
CA GLU A 77 40.51 -15.95 3.64
C GLU A 77 39.83 -14.57 3.54
N ALA A 78 40.48 -13.62 2.87
CA ALA A 78 39.95 -12.27 2.66
C ALA A 78 38.74 -12.25 1.72
N LEU A 79 38.74 -13.08 0.67
CA LEU A 79 37.60 -13.24 -0.25
C LEU A 79 36.39 -13.85 0.45
N VAL A 80 36.60 -14.88 1.28
CA VAL A 80 35.53 -15.49 2.11
C VAL A 80 35.01 -14.48 3.15
N ALA A 81 35.85 -13.64 3.74
CA ALA A 81 35.43 -12.59 4.66
C ALA A 81 34.57 -11.51 3.96
N LEU A 82 34.96 -11.08 2.75
CA LEU A 82 34.19 -10.14 1.92
C LEU A 82 32.79 -10.70 1.61
N GLN A 83 32.71 -11.96 1.15
CA GLN A 83 31.44 -12.59 0.81
C GLN A 83 30.53 -12.77 2.04
N LYS A 84 31.08 -13.20 3.19
CA LYS A 84 30.35 -13.30 4.46
C LYS A 84 29.86 -11.94 4.98
N ALA A 85 30.56 -10.85 4.64
CA ALA A 85 30.17 -9.49 4.98
C ALA A 85 29.11 -8.87 4.04
N GLY A 86 28.63 -9.63 3.05
CA GLY A 86 27.60 -9.19 2.10
C GLY A 86 28.13 -8.44 0.88
N VAL A 87 29.44 -8.47 0.61
CA VAL A 87 30.01 -7.92 -0.63
C VAL A 87 29.71 -8.88 -1.78
N SER A 88 29.09 -8.39 -2.85
CA SER A 88 28.69 -9.24 -3.99
C SER A 88 29.89 -9.80 -4.75
N GLU A 89 29.70 -10.94 -5.42
CA GLU A 89 30.70 -11.52 -6.31
C GLU A 89 31.09 -10.56 -7.47
N ARG A 90 30.17 -9.68 -7.89
CA ARG A 90 30.40 -8.67 -8.92
C ARG A 90 31.32 -7.55 -8.41
N VAL A 91 31.13 -7.09 -7.18
CA VAL A 91 32.04 -6.14 -6.53
C VAL A 91 33.40 -6.79 -6.26
N ILE A 92 33.43 -8.05 -5.79
CA ILE A 92 34.67 -8.81 -5.58
C ILE A 92 35.45 -8.99 -6.89
N LYS A 93 34.78 -9.32 -8.01
CA LYS A 93 35.42 -9.38 -9.34
C LYS A 93 36.01 -8.02 -9.76
N ALA A 94 35.35 -6.91 -9.44
CA ALA A 94 35.91 -5.57 -9.66
C ALA A 94 37.06 -5.21 -8.71
N MET A 95 37.13 -5.78 -7.50
CA MET A 95 38.31 -5.66 -6.63
C MET A 95 39.51 -6.42 -7.21
N MET A 96 39.28 -7.61 -7.77
CA MET A 96 40.32 -8.45 -8.38
C MET A 96 40.77 -7.94 -9.76
N ASN A 97 39.85 -7.35 -10.54
CA ASN A 97 40.13 -6.69 -11.81
C ASN A 97 39.26 -5.43 -11.96
N PRO A 98 39.75 -4.24 -11.57
CA PRO A 98 39.00 -3.00 -11.69
C PRO A 98 38.59 -2.63 -13.12
N ALA A 99 39.24 -3.19 -14.15
CA ALA A 99 39.09 -2.74 -15.53
C ALA A 99 37.94 -3.39 -16.34
N ALA A 100 37.30 -4.47 -15.89
CA ALA A 100 36.35 -5.19 -16.73
C ALA A 100 35.26 -6.01 -16.01
N ALA A 101 33.98 -5.72 -16.30
CA ALA A 101 32.93 -6.70 -16.68
C ALA A 101 31.54 -6.05 -16.87
N SER A 102 30.84 -6.38 -17.96
CA SER A 102 29.40 -6.11 -18.14
C SER A 102 28.73 -7.18 -19.03
N GLN A 103 27.45 -7.46 -18.72
CA GLN A 103 26.46 -8.32 -19.40
C GLN A 103 26.26 -9.78 -18.88
N PRO A 104 24.99 -10.28 -18.81
CA PRO A 104 24.64 -11.64 -18.34
C PRO A 104 23.85 -12.53 -19.34
N ALA A 105 23.78 -13.83 -19.03
CA ALA A 105 22.92 -14.89 -19.61
C ALA A 105 22.94 -16.13 -18.68
N SER A 106 21.99 -17.09 -18.66
CA SER A 106 20.63 -17.24 -19.24
C SER A 106 19.87 -18.38 -18.49
N ASN A 107 18.67 -18.79 -18.95
CA ASN A 107 17.91 -19.96 -18.45
C ASN A 107 17.65 -20.97 -19.58
N PRO A 108 17.43 -22.28 -19.30
CA PRO A 108 16.18 -22.90 -19.78
C PRO A 108 15.53 -23.97 -18.86
N GLU A 109 14.23 -24.20 -19.13
CA GLU A 109 13.26 -25.16 -18.56
C GLU A 109 13.05 -26.39 -19.52
N PRO A 110 12.02 -27.26 -19.39
CA PRO A 110 11.46 -28.02 -18.25
C PRO A 110 11.20 -29.52 -18.62
N LYS A 111 10.41 -30.28 -17.82
CA LYS A 111 9.43 -31.27 -18.35
C LYS A 111 8.33 -31.72 -17.36
N THR A 112 7.22 -32.20 -17.94
CA THR A 112 5.86 -32.36 -17.35
C THR A 112 5.50 -33.82 -17.02
N ILE A 113 4.46 -34.07 -16.18
CA ILE A 113 3.36 -35.06 -16.36
C ILE A 113 2.29 -34.96 -15.23
N ALA A 114 1.05 -35.38 -15.51
CA ALA A 114 -0.14 -35.45 -14.61
C ALA A 114 -1.08 -36.62 -15.13
N PRO A 115 -2.37 -36.84 -14.75
CA PRO A 115 -3.27 -36.20 -13.75
C PRO A 115 -4.24 -37.19 -12.98
N ALA A 116 -5.35 -36.65 -12.39
CA ALA A 116 -6.69 -37.28 -12.16
C ALA A 116 -6.96 -38.18 -10.91
N ARG A 117 -8.20 -38.33 -10.37
CA ARG A 117 -9.46 -37.50 -10.29
C ARG A 117 -10.50 -38.08 -9.28
N SER A 118 -11.43 -37.22 -8.80
CA SER A 118 -12.83 -37.48 -8.35
C SER A 118 -13.16 -38.27 -7.03
N GLY A 119 -14.25 -37.86 -6.35
CA GLY A 119 -14.98 -38.68 -5.34
C GLY A 119 -15.75 -37.89 -4.25
N ALA A 120 -17.09 -37.90 -4.28
CA ALA A 120 -18.03 -37.41 -3.24
C ALA A 120 -19.32 -38.30 -3.29
N PRO A 121 -20.28 -38.35 -2.33
CA PRO A 121 -21.05 -37.20 -1.79
C PRO A 121 -21.58 -37.31 -0.31
N SER A 122 -22.45 -36.37 0.11
CA SER A 122 -23.27 -36.34 1.35
C SER A 122 -24.68 -36.98 1.11
N PRO A 123 -25.83 -36.74 1.86
CA PRO A 123 -26.28 -35.71 2.83
C PRO A 123 -26.76 -36.33 4.19
N THR A 124 -27.73 -35.92 5.05
CA THR A 124 -28.85 -34.91 5.04
C THR A 124 -29.39 -34.58 6.46
N ALA A 125 -29.87 -33.33 6.69
CA ALA A 125 -30.86 -32.87 7.71
C ALA A 125 -30.53 -32.99 9.24
N ASN A 126 -31.14 -32.24 10.18
CA ASN A 126 -32.34 -31.38 10.13
C ASN A 126 -32.30 -30.13 11.08
N LYS A 127 -33.28 -29.22 10.90
CA LYS A 127 -33.70 -28.00 11.67
C LYS A 127 -33.90 -28.22 13.21
N LEU A 128 -34.07 -27.22 14.10
CA LEU A 128 -34.46 -25.78 13.99
C LEU A 128 -34.08 -24.97 15.27
N ALA A 129 -33.49 -23.77 15.17
CA ALA A 129 -33.49 -22.70 16.21
C ALA A 129 -32.86 -21.37 15.68
N GLU A 130 -33.12 -20.22 16.33
CA GLU A 130 -32.87 -18.85 15.84
C GLU A 130 -32.58 -17.88 17.01
N ALA A 131 -31.72 -16.85 16.94
CA ALA A 131 -30.52 -16.59 16.13
C ALA A 131 -29.65 -15.45 16.77
N PRO A 132 -28.30 -15.49 16.70
CA PRO A 132 -27.44 -14.34 17.04
C PRO A 132 -26.86 -13.63 15.80
N VAL A 133 -26.60 -12.33 15.88
CA VAL A 133 -26.13 -11.50 14.75
C VAL A 133 -24.61 -11.61 14.53
N HIS A 134 -24.17 -12.80 14.10
CA HIS A 134 -22.87 -12.99 13.44
C HIS A 134 -23.03 -14.05 12.33
N LYS A 135 -22.80 -13.68 11.06
CA LYS A 135 -22.56 -14.65 9.99
C LYS A 135 -21.08 -15.08 10.03
N PRO A 136 -20.75 -16.37 10.20
CA PRO A 136 -19.46 -16.89 9.77
C PRO A 136 -19.31 -16.76 8.25
N LEU A 137 -18.08 -16.81 7.75
CA LEU A 137 -17.72 -16.57 6.34
C LEU A 137 -18.14 -17.70 5.37
N GLU A 138 -19.11 -18.54 5.75
CA GLU A 138 -19.50 -19.77 5.04
C GLU A 138 -20.90 -19.71 4.40
N ALA A 139 -21.61 -18.59 4.56
CA ALA A 139 -22.90 -18.34 3.91
C ALA A 139 -22.78 -17.30 2.77
N VAL A 140 -21.77 -17.49 1.91
CA VAL A 140 -21.73 -16.98 0.53
C VAL A 140 -22.54 -17.96 -0.33
N ALA A 141 -23.36 -17.44 -1.26
CA ALA A 141 -24.43 -18.21 -1.89
C ALA A 141 -23.97 -19.49 -2.61
N GLU A 142 -24.81 -20.53 -2.55
CA GLU A 142 -24.86 -21.53 -3.62
C GLU A 142 -25.09 -20.80 -4.94
N GLY A 143 -24.09 -20.84 -5.82
CA GLY A 143 -23.99 -19.90 -6.93
C GLY A 143 -25.13 -20.05 -7.93
N LYS A 144 -25.70 -18.92 -8.37
CA LYS A 144 -26.61 -18.91 -9.54
C LYS A 144 -25.88 -19.57 -10.73
N PRO A 145 -26.48 -20.58 -11.40
CA PRO A 145 -25.88 -21.21 -12.57
C PRO A 145 -25.39 -20.17 -13.60
N GLY A 146 -24.15 -20.32 -14.08
CA GLY A 146 -23.51 -19.36 -14.99
C GLY A 146 -22.64 -18.28 -14.33
N THR A 147 -22.60 -18.20 -12.99
CA THR A 147 -21.69 -17.26 -12.28
C THR A 147 -20.29 -17.87 -12.09
N PHE A 148 -19.24 -17.06 -12.22
CA PHE A 148 -17.87 -17.45 -11.85
C PHE A 148 -17.70 -17.38 -10.33
N MET A 149 -17.31 -18.48 -9.67
CA MET A 149 -17.13 -18.52 -8.21
C MET A 149 -15.85 -19.24 -7.82
N ILE A 150 -15.01 -18.61 -6.99
CA ILE A 150 -13.82 -19.21 -6.37
C ILE A 150 -13.88 -19.12 -4.85
N ARG A 151 -13.23 -20.06 -4.16
CA ARG A 151 -12.99 -20.03 -2.71
C ARG A 151 -11.52 -20.37 -2.47
N ALA A 152 -10.84 -19.68 -1.56
CA ALA A 152 -9.52 -20.10 -1.12
C ALA A 152 -9.60 -21.53 -0.56
N LYS A 153 -8.69 -22.41 -0.96
CA LYS A 153 -8.58 -23.76 -0.38
C LYS A 153 -8.42 -23.62 1.13
N PRO A 154 -9.00 -24.52 1.95
CA PRO A 154 -8.78 -24.50 3.39
C PRO A 154 -7.27 -24.56 3.68
N THR A 155 -6.73 -23.46 4.21
CA THR A 155 -5.46 -23.52 4.91
C THR A 155 -5.61 -24.44 6.13
N PRO A 156 -4.52 -25.00 6.67
CA PRO A 156 -4.57 -25.61 8.00
C PRO A 156 -5.27 -24.66 8.98
N PRO A 157 -6.09 -25.18 9.91
CA PRO A 157 -6.73 -24.32 10.90
C PRO A 157 -5.65 -23.53 11.64
N PRO A 158 -5.88 -22.23 11.94
CA PRO A 158 -4.91 -21.44 12.67
C PRO A 158 -4.55 -22.16 13.98
N PRO A 159 -3.27 -22.13 14.42
CA PRO A 159 -2.81 -22.91 15.56
C PRO A 159 -3.70 -22.65 16.79
N PRO A 160 -4.01 -23.68 17.60
CA PRO A 160 -4.94 -23.55 18.72
C PRO A 160 -4.62 -22.33 19.57
N ARG A 161 -5.61 -21.46 19.80
CA ARG A 161 -5.47 -20.14 20.43
C ARG A 161 -4.49 -20.23 21.60
N ALA A 162 -3.30 -19.63 21.42
CA ALA A 162 -2.25 -19.77 22.38
C ALA A 162 -2.69 -19.20 23.74
N ALA A 163 -2.56 -20.02 24.78
CA ALA A 163 -2.97 -19.65 26.14
C ALA A 163 -1.95 -18.66 26.70
N ILE A 164 -2.29 -17.37 26.66
CA ILE A 164 -1.48 -16.27 27.21
C ILE A 164 -1.26 -16.57 28.70
N SER A 165 -0.03 -16.96 29.06
CA SER A 165 0.28 -17.45 30.41
C SER A 165 0.26 -16.36 31.47
N ALA A 166 0.57 -15.12 31.10
CA ALA A 166 0.57 -13.95 31.97
C ALA A 166 0.32 -12.66 31.18
N ALA A 167 -0.22 -11.64 31.85
CA ALA A 167 -0.24 -10.28 31.31
C ALA A 167 1.19 -9.71 31.18
N PRO A 168 1.44 -8.80 30.20
CA PRO A 168 2.64 -7.98 30.19
C PRO A 168 2.70 -7.10 31.44
N GLN A 169 3.91 -6.72 31.87
CA GLN A 169 4.09 -5.77 32.97
C GLN A 169 4.12 -4.32 32.52
N ASN A 170 4.46 -4.08 31.24
CA ASN A 170 4.68 -2.74 30.69
C ASN A 170 3.49 -2.29 29.83
N TYR A 171 3.11 -1.03 29.96
CA TYR A 171 2.17 -0.38 29.05
C TYR A 171 2.61 -0.53 27.58
N GLY A 172 1.72 -0.98 26.70
CA GLY A 172 2.01 -1.02 25.27
C GLY A 172 1.13 -1.97 24.46
N LEU A 173 1.43 -2.00 23.16
CA LEU A 173 0.86 -2.93 22.19
C LEU A 173 1.82 -4.11 21.96
N TYR A 174 1.26 -5.30 21.78
CA TYR A 174 1.97 -6.57 21.65
C TYR A 174 1.39 -7.39 20.49
N THR A 175 2.21 -8.27 19.91
CA THR A 175 1.76 -9.37 19.02
C THR A 175 2.01 -10.71 19.72
N GLU A 176 1.33 -11.78 19.29
CA GLU A 176 1.51 -13.14 19.85
C GLU A 176 2.44 -13.97 18.96
N GLN A 177 3.48 -14.55 19.57
CA GLN A 177 4.43 -15.45 18.92
C GLN A 177 4.72 -16.64 19.83
N GLY A 178 4.23 -17.83 19.48
CA GLY A 178 4.54 -19.08 20.19
C GLY A 178 4.03 -19.10 21.64
N GLY A 179 2.87 -18.48 21.91
CA GLY A 179 2.28 -18.35 23.24
C GLY A 179 2.83 -17.20 24.08
N LYS A 180 3.72 -16.37 23.53
CA LYS A 180 4.31 -15.23 24.22
C LYS A 180 3.86 -13.91 23.57
N LEU A 181 3.64 -12.90 24.41
CA LEU A 181 3.35 -11.55 23.95
C LEU A 181 4.67 -10.79 23.73
N VAL A 182 4.95 -10.45 22.48
CA VAL A 182 6.15 -9.72 22.04
C VAL A 182 5.76 -8.25 21.84
N PRO A 183 6.43 -7.27 22.49
CA PRO A 183 6.07 -5.86 22.39
C PRO A 183 6.34 -5.31 20.99
N ILE A 184 5.44 -4.45 20.52
CA ILE A 184 5.60 -3.66 19.31
C ILE A 184 6.21 -2.30 19.69
N GLY A 185 7.16 -1.81 18.90
CA GLY A 185 7.83 -0.53 19.16
C GLY A 185 6.87 0.66 19.10
N ARG A 186 6.91 1.54 20.12
CA ARG A 186 6.24 2.86 20.06
C ARG A 186 7.15 3.83 19.30
N ILE A 187 6.57 4.53 18.32
CA ILE A 187 7.27 5.52 17.50
C ILE A 187 7.13 6.91 18.11
N GLN A 188 8.21 7.70 18.07
CA GLN A 188 8.14 9.16 18.27
C GLN A 188 7.96 9.85 16.91
N THR A 189 6.73 10.24 16.58
CA THR A 189 6.37 10.79 15.26
C THR A 189 6.38 12.32 15.21
N LYS A 190 6.77 12.89 14.06
CA LYS A 190 6.56 14.32 13.79
C LYS A 190 5.23 14.51 13.08
N VAL A 191 4.28 15.12 13.78
CA VAL A 191 2.96 15.50 13.24
C VAL A 191 3.11 16.64 12.25
N GLN A 192 2.48 16.56 11.07
CA GLN A 192 2.50 17.62 10.06
C GLN A 192 1.11 17.88 9.46
N LEU A 193 0.79 19.14 9.20
CA LEU A 193 -0.42 19.54 8.49
C LEU A 193 -0.28 19.21 6.99
N SER A 194 -1.31 18.59 6.41
CA SER A 194 -1.27 18.09 5.04
C SER A 194 -1.36 19.23 4.02
N LYS A 195 -0.22 19.51 3.35
CA LYS A 195 -0.09 20.61 2.38
C LYS A 195 -0.97 20.45 1.13
N TRP A 196 -1.44 19.23 0.84
CA TRP A 196 -2.19 18.90 -0.38
C TRP A 196 -3.52 19.67 -0.49
N ARG A 197 -4.19 19.97 0.64
CA ARG A 197 -5.50 20.64 0.63
C ARG A 197 -5.49 22.15 0.82
N THR A 198 -4.34 22.78 1.08
CA THR A 198 -4.21 24.24 1.08
C THR A 198 -4.55 24.85 -0.29
N ILE A 199 -4.30 24.11 -1.37
CA ILE A 199 -4.58 24.52 -2.76
C ILE A 199 -6.06 24.31 -3.14
N VAL A 200 -6.75 23.36 -2.51
CA VAL A 200 -8.17 23.06 -2.77
C VAL A 200 -9.11 23.94 -1.93
N ALA A 201 -8.75 24.20 -0.67
CA ALA A 201 -9.51 25.06 0.25
C ALA A 201 -9.63 26.52 -0.23
N THR A 202 -8.76 26.96 -1.15
CA THR A 202 -8.88 28.26 -1.84
C THR A 202 -10.05 28.38 -2.81
N LYS A 203 -10.73 27.27 -3.16
CA LYS A 203 -11.91 27.26 -4.03
C LYS A 203 -13.21 26.83 -3.32
N VAL A 204 -13.11 26.09 -2.22
CA VAL A 204 -14.27 25.56 -1.48
C VAL A 204 -14.10 25.86 0.02
N PRO A 205 -14.94 26.70 0.64
CA PRO A 205 -14.90 26.93 2.08
C PRO A 205 -15.32 25.68 2.86
N PHE A 206 -14.93 25.60 4.14
CA PHE A 206 -15.28 24.53 5.10
C PHE A 206 -14.66 23.14 4.88
N ILE A 207 -13.64 22.97 4.03
CA ILE A 207 -12.86 21.72 3.99
C ILE A 207 -12.11 21.50 5.33
N ARG A 208 -12.44 20.42 6.07
CA ARG A 208 -11.69 20.01 7.28
C ARG A 208 -10.21 19.80 6.93
N GLN A 209 -9.30 20.36 7.74
CA GLN A 209 -7.86 20.20 7.53
C GLN A 209 -7.44 18.76 7.79
N LYS A 210 -6.60 18.19 6.91
CA LYS A 210 -6.03 16.85 7.08
C LYS A 210 -4.69 16.94 7.81
N VAL A 211 -4.48 16.05 8.78
CA VAL A 211 -3.18 15.82 9.43
C VAL A 211 -2.55 14.57 8.85
N ASP A 212 -1.24 14.62 8.61
CA ASP A 212 -0.38 13.52 8.19
C ASP A 212 0.64 13.24 9.31
N ILE A 213 0.67 12.00 9.80
CA ILE A 213 1.80 11.47 10.60
C ILE A 213 2.83 10.91 9.63
N ASN A 214 4.07 11.39 9.71
CA ASN A 214 5.19 10.80 8.98
C ASN A 214 6.04 9.94 9.92
N ILE A 215 6.01 8.62 9.69
CA ILE A 215 6.84 7.61 10.33
C ILE A 215 8.12 7.45 9.50
N PRO A 216 9.32 7.55 10.11
CA PRO A 216 10.57 7.31 9.40
C PRO A 216 10.73 5.86 8.92
N GLY A 217 11.49 5.68 7.84
CA GLY A 217 11.83 4.38 7.27
C GLY A 217 10.76 3.84 6.32
N ALA A 218 11.19 3.12 5.29
CA ALA A 218 10.33 2.46 4.31
C ALA A 218 9.53 1.28 4.89
N HIS A 219 10.01 0.70 5.99
CA HIS A 219 9.55 -0.57 6.56
C HIS A 219 9.64 -0.56 8.09
N SER A 220 8.72 -1.27 8.76
CA SER A 220 8.81 -1.56 10.18
C SER A 220 9.82 -2.68 10.46
N ASP A 221 10.52 -2.58 11.59
CA ASP A 221 11.29 -3.68 12.18
C ASP A 221 10.37 -4.78 12.76
N THR A 222 9.14 -4.44 13.16
CA THR A 222 8.13 -5.42 13.61
C THR A 222 7.41 -5.98 12.39
N ARG A 223 7.58 -7.27 12.06
CA ARG A 223 6.98 -7.88 10.86
C ARG A 223 6.32 -9.22 11.14
N THR A 224 5.31 -9.57 10.34
CA THR A 224 4.58 -10.84 10.42
C THR A 224 4.18 -11.35 9.03
N ASP A 225 4.11 -12.67 8.85
CA ASP A 225 3.59 -13.32 7.63
C ASP A 225 2.14 -13.83 7.79
N ILE A 226 1.53 -13.57 8.95
CA ILE A 226 0.15 -13.93 9.27
C ILE A 226 -0.80 -12.88 8.69
N ALA A 227 -1.72 -13.29 7.81
CA ALA A 227 -2.66 -12.39 7.15
C ALA A 227 -3.69 -11.75 8.11
N ARG A 228 -4.07 -12.43 9.20
CA ARG A 228 -4.95 -11.87 10.24
C ARG A 228 -4.29 -11.95 11.62
N PRO A 229 -3.25 -11.12 11.87
CA PRO A 229 -2.46 -11.20 13.08
C PRO A 229 -3.29 -10.76 14.30
N ALA A 230 -3.08 -11.42 15.43
CA ALA A 230 -3.68 -11.04 16.70
C ALA A 230 -2.77 -10.05 17.45
N PHE A 231 -3.38 -8.96 17.92
CA PHE A 231 -2.71 -7.95 18.73
C PHE A 231 -3.29 -7.90 20.13
N TYR A 232 -2.48 -7.41 21.07
CA TYR A 232 -2.81 -7.33 22.47
C TYR A 232 -2.39 -5.99 23.05
N ALA A 233 -3.33 -5.32 23.69
CA ALA A 233 -3.17 -4.00 24.27
C ALA A 233 -3.20 -4.12 25.79
N PHE A 234 -2.06 -3.85 26.47
CA PHE A 234 -2.01 -3.80 27.93
C PHE A 234 -2.03 -2.34 28.39
N PHE A 235 -3.23 -1.83 28.68
CA PHE A 235 -3.48 -0.43 28.96
C PHE A 235 -4.25 -0.23 30.27
N PRO A 236 -3.91 0.78 31.09
CA PRO A 236 -4.65 1.06 32.33
C PRO A 236 -6.10 1.48 32.04
N PRO A 237 -7.04 1.30 32.99
CA PRO A 237 -8.46 1.67 32.81
C PRO A 237 -8.76 3.14 32.45
N SER A 238 -7.77 4.03 32.53
CA SER A 238 -7.86 5.42 32.05
C SER A 238 -7.69 5.57 30.53
N ARG A 239 -7.40 4.48 29.81
CA ARG A 239 -7.26 4.44 28.34
C ARG A 239 -8.52 3.85 27.71
N ASP A 240 -8.99 4.52 26.67
CA ASP A 240 -10.15 4.08 25.89
C ASP A 240 -9.68 3.33 24.64
N VAL A 241 -9.72 2.00 24.70
CA VAL A 241 -9.34 1.14 23.56
C VAL A 241 -10.19 1.36 22.31
N SER A 242 -11.38 1.99 22.39
CA SER A 242 -12.19 2.31 21.20
C SER A 242 -11.62 3.47 20.38
N LYS A 243 -10.67 4.25 20.93
CA LYS A 243 -9.94 5.30 20.20
C LYS A 243 -8.77 4.77 19.37
N PHE A 244 -8.43 3.49 19.49
CA PHE A 244 -7.39 2.86 18.69
C PHE A 244 -7.89 2.54 17.29
N LYS A 245 -7.17 3.01 16.26
CA LYS A 245 -7.48 2.72 14.87
C LYS A 245 -6.28 2.06 14.20
N LEU A 246 -6.54 0.95 13.51
CA LEU A 246 -5.58 0.28 12.65
C LEU A 246 -5.65 0.90 11.25
N ILE A 247 -4.55 1.49 10.78
CA ILE A 247 -4.48 2.22 9.52
C ILE A 247 -3.45 1.59 8.59
N HIS A 248 -3.79 1.46 7.32
CA HIS A 248 -2.85 1.06 6.26
C HIS A 248 -1.96 2.26 5.89
N CYS A 249 -0.66 2.17 6.16
CA CYS A 249 0.31 3.24 5.89
C CYS A 249 0.60 3.37 4.39
N LYS A 250 0.73 4.60 3.93
CA LYS A 250 1.14 4.94 2.56
C LYS A 250 2.67 5.01 2.52
N ILE A 251 3.32 4.37 1.54
CA ILE A 251 4.77 4.53 1.35
C ILE A 251 5.01 5.84 0.60
N THR A 252 5.81 6.73 1.18
CA THR A 252 5.98 8.12 0.76
C THR A 252 7.45 8.56 0.87
N GLY A 253 7.72 9.83 0.57
CA GLY A 253 9.08 10.34 0.39
C GLY A 253 9.62 10.02 -1.00
N GLN A 254 10.54 10.84 -1.51
CA GLN A 254 11.07 10.66 -2.87
C GLN A 254 11.88 9.37 -3.03
N GLY A 255 12.42 8.81 -1.95
CA GLY A 255 13.11 7.53 -1.92
C GLY A 255 12.24 6.34 -1.52
N PHE A 256 10.92 6.54 -1.34
CA PHE A 256 10.04 5.60 -0.62
C PHE A 256 10.53 5.32 0.81
N ASP A 257 11.17 6.33 1.39
CA ASP A 257 11.94 6.34 2.64
C ASP A 257 11.09 6.59 3.89
N GLN A 258 9.79 6.86 3.72
CA GLN A 258 8.85 7.24 4.77
C GLN A 258 7.55 6.46 4.67
N ARG A 259 6.84 6.36 5.79
CA ARG A 259 5.50 5.78 5.88
C ARG A 259 4.55 6.83 6.44
N THR A 260 3.60 7.29 5.63
CA THR A 260 2.63 8.30 6.04
C THR A 260 1.32 7.64 6.47
N VAL A 261 0.88 7.97 7.68
CA VAL A 261 -0.50 7.76 8.14
C VAL A 261 -1.27 9.06 7.90
N SER A 262 -1.99 9.11 6.79
CA SER A 262 -2.80 10.27 6.38
C SER A 262 -4.22 10.22 6.94
N ASN A 263 -4.98 11.30 6.75
CA ASN A 263 -6.43 11.36 6.96
C ASN A 263 -6.88 11.29 8.44
N LEU A 264 -6.00 11.68 9.36
CA LEU A 264 -6.21 11.60 10.82
C LEU A 264 -7.33 12.46 11.41
N SER A 265 -7.90 13.39 10.65
CA SER A 265 -9.09 14.18 11.04
C SER A 265 -10.40 13.66 10.45
N ILE A 266 -10.33 12.61 9.62
CA ILE A 266 -11.49 11.81 9.17
C ILE A 266 -11.61 10.60 10.11
N MET A 267 -10.49 9.99 10.49
CA MET A 267 -10.39 9.32 11.79
C MET A 267 -10.85 10.27 12.90
N PHE A 268 -11.42 9.73 13.98
CA PHE A 268 -12.04 10.47 15.09
C PHE A 268 -13.25 11.34 14.72
N SER A 269 -13.57 11.50 13.44
CA SER A 269 -14.89 11.93 12.96
C SER A 269 -15.88 10.74 12.92
N ARG A 270 -17.12 10.99 12.49
CA ARG A 270 -18.13 9.93 12.26
C ARG A 270 -18.04 9.31 10.85
N GLU A 271 -17.21 9.84 9.96
CA GLU A 271 -17.00 9.33 8.61
C GLU A 271 -15.88 8.28 8.61
N GLN A 272 -16.09 7.12 7.97
CA GLN A 272 -15.05 6.09 7.88
C GLN A 272 -13.93 6.53 6.93
N ASN A 273 -12.68 6.43 7.39
CA ASN A 273 -11.51 6.66 6.55
C ASN A 273 -11.26 5.46 5.63
N GLN A 274 -10.97 5.70 4.34
CA GLN A 274 -10.65 4.67 3.33
C GLN A 274 -9.46 3.78 3.74
N ASP A 275 -8.55 4.32 4.56
CA ASP A 275 -7.30 3.67 4.97
C ASP A 275 -7.46 2.94 6.32
N GLU A 276 -8.64 3.00 6.96
CA GLU A 276 -8.92 2.44 8.29
C GLU A 276 -9.51 1.03 8.23
N ILE A 277 -8.89 0.10 8.95
CA ILE A 277 -9.24 -1.31 9.01
C ILE A 277 -9.97 -1.57 10.33
N LEU A 278 -11.24 -1.96 10.22
CA LEU A 278 -12.07 -2.22 11.40
C LEU A 278 -11.56 -3.44 12.17
N CYS A 279 -11.47 -3.29 13.49
CA CYS A 279 -11.04 -4.35 14.40
C CYS A 279 -12.14 -4.72 15.39
N ASP A 280 -12.21 -6.00 15.75
CA ASP A 280 -12.91 -6.44 16.95
C ASP A 280 -11.97 -6.31 18.16
N ILE A 281 -12.44 -5.61 19.19
CA ILE A 281 -11.70 -5.35 20.42
C ILE A 281 -12.49 -5.93 21.59
N GLY A 282 -11.85 -6.72 22.45
CA GLY A 282 -12.48 -7.32 23.61
C GLY A 282 -11.50 -7.63 24.75
N PRO A 283 -11.97 -7.82 25.98
CA PRO A 283 -11.12 -8.18 27.10
C PRO A 283 -10.51 -9.59 26.92
N THR A 284 -9.41 -9.85 27.62
CA THR A 284 -8.90 -11.21 27.83
C THR A 284 -9.23 -11.69 29.24
N ASN A 285 -8.79 -12.91 29.59
CA ASN A 285 -8.90 -13.45 30.94
C ASN A 285 -7.93 -12.77 31.93
N HIS A 286 -7.02 -11.91 31.44
CA HIS A 286 -6.13 -11.09 32.27
C HIS A 286 -6.66 -9.67 32.38
N LYS A 287 -6.58 -9.11 33.58
CA LYS A 287 -6.98 -7.72 33.85
C LYS A 287 -6.16 -6.73 33.02
N ASP A 288 -6.79 -5.64 32.57
CA ASP A 288 -6.18 -4.53 31.81
C ASP A 288 -5.52 -4.94 30.47
N LEU A 289 -5.70 -6.20 30.04
CA LEU A 289 -5.23 -6.76 28.78
C LEU A 289 -6.39 -7.03 27.81
N TYR A 290 -6.40 -6.31 26.69
CA TYR A 290 -7.39 -6.42 25.63
C TYR A 290 -6.80 -7.15 24.42
N ARG A 291 -7.62 -7.92 23.71
CA ARG A 291 -7.29 -8.51 22.40
C ARG A 291 -7.90 -7.65 21.30
N ILE A 292 -7.13 -7.43 20.24
CA ILE A 292 -7.51 -6.70 19.04
C ILE A 292 -7.33 -7.64 17.84
N LEU A 293 -8.35 -7.74 16.98
CA LEU A 293 -8.35 -8.57 15.78
C LEU A 293 -8.86 -7.79 14.56
N PRO A 294 -8.12 -7.72 13.44
CA PRO A 294 -8.67 -7.24 12.18
C PRO A 294 -9.90 -8.05 11.72
N ARG A 295 -10.94 -7.37 11.26
CA ARG A 295 -12.18 -8.02 10.75
C ARG A 295 -12.03 -8.62 9.35
N GLU A 296 -11.03 -8.17 8.60
CA GLU A 296 -10.61 -8.74 7.31
C GLU A 296 -9.15 -9.18 7.37
N ASP A 297 -8.69 -9.88 6.33
CA ASP A 297 -7.28 -10.22 6.18
C ASP A 297 -6.50 -8.99 5.69
N LEU A 298 -5.37 -8.72 6.34
CA LEU A 298 -4.43 -7.67 5.96
C LEU A 298 -3.65 -8.12 4.71
N PRO A 299 -3.62 -7.33 3.62
CA PRO A 299 -2.68 -7.57 2.53
C PRO A 299 -1.24 -7.28 3.01
N SER A 300 -0.25 -7.72 2.24
CA SER A 300 1.13 -7.28 2.45
C SER A 300 1.24 -5.76 2.38
N GLY A 301 2.06 -5.18 3.26
CA GLY A 301 2.14 -3.73 3.40
C GLY A 301 2.66 -3.28 4.76
N GLU A 302 2.47 -2.00 5.04
CA GLU A 302 2.90 -1.35 6.28
C GLU A 302 1.66 -0.80 6.99
N PHE A 303 1.54 -1.04 8.29
CA PHE A 303 0.36 -0.73 9.06
C PHE A 303 0.74 -0.02 10.35
N SER A 304 -0.18 0.76 10.89
CA SER A 304 0.03 1.45 12.16
C SER A 304 -1.23 1.47 13.00
N PHE A 305 -1.05 1.23 14.30
CA PHE A 305 -2.04 1.60 15.31
C PHE A 305 -1.77 3.03 15.76
N VAL A 306 -2.78 3.89 15.63
CA VAL A 306 -2.73 5.27 16.12
C VAL A 306 -3.82 5.46 17.17
N GLU A 307 -3.45 6.11 18.28
CA GLU A 307 -4.38 6.63 19.28
C GLU A 307 -4.30 8.16 19.28
N GLY A 308 -5.45 8.82 19.20
CA GLY A 308 -5.57 10.28 19.26
C GLY A 308 -6.75 10.72 20.11
N ASN A 309 -6.61 11.86 20.79
CA ASN A 309 -7.74 12.55 21.39
C ASN A 309 -8.33 13.56 20.39
N PRO A 310 -9.61 13.42 20.00
CA PRO A 310 -10.34 14.53 19.39
C PRO A 310 -10.58 15.60 20.46
N GLY A 311 -9.78 16.66 20.44
CA GLY A 311 -10.01 17.83 21.29
C GLY A 311 -11.37 18.49 20.97
N ALA A 312 -11.91 19.28 21.90
CA ALA A 312 -13.22 19.92 21.77
C ALA A 312 -13.34 20.91 20.57
N GLN A 313 -12.23 21.20 19.89
CA GLN A 313 -12.14 21.99 18.65
C GLN A 313 -11.61 21.11 17.51
N ALA A 314 -12.35 20.03 17.19
CA ALA A 314 -11.93 18.91 16.34
C ALA A 314 -11.78 19.21 14.82
N SER A 315 -11.45 20.45 14.44
CA SER A 315 -11.29 20.90 13.05
C SER A 315 -9.84 21.00 12.57
N THR A 316 -8.88 21.08 13.49
CA THR A 316 -7.47 21.41 13.21
C THR A 316 -6.45 20.66 14.08
N ASN A 317 -6.68 20.58 15.40
CA ASN A 317 -5.74 19.94 16.33
C ASN A 317 -6.23 18.54 16.74
N VAL A 318 -5.49 17.50 16.33
CA VAL A 318 -5.64 16.13 16.82
C VAL A 318 -4.44 15.82 17.71
N ASP A 319 -4.68 15.64 19.01
CA ASP A 319 -3.64 15.29 19.97
C ASP A 319 -3.32 13.80 19.85
N ILE A 320 -2.38 13.47 18.96
CA ILE A 320 -1.85 12.12 18.76
C ILE A 320 -1.04 11.74 19.99
N ILE A 321 -1.45 10.66 20.66
CA ILE A 321 -0.90 10.26 21.95
C ILE A 321 0.20 9.23 21.73
N ASP A 322 -0.14 8.15 21.03
CA ASP A 322 0.75 7.02 20.76
C ASP A 322 0.59 6.52 19.31
N VAL A 323 1.70 6.01 18.76
CA VAL A 323 1.79 5.42 17.43
C VAL A 323 2.66 4.17 17.52
N TRP A 324 2.19 3.06 16.96
CA TRP A 324 2.95 1.82 16.76
C TRP A 324 2.86 1.41 15.30
N ASP A 325 3.89 0.78 14.75
CA ASP A 325 3.92 0.25 13.39
C ASP A 325 4.21 -1.24 13.33
N PHE A 326 3.77 -1.88 12.25
CA PHE A 326 4.19 -3.22 11.87
C PHE A 326 4.08 -3.42 10.35
N GLY A 327 4.87 -4.34 9.80
CA GLY A 327 4.75 -4.81 8.43
C GLY A 327 4.02 -6.16 8.35
N VAL A 328 3.28 -6.37 7.26
CA VAL A 328 2.81 -7.69 6.84
C VAL A 328 3.56 -8.08 5.58
N ASP A 329 4.20 -9.25 5.61
CA ASP A 329 4.94 -9.85 4.48
C ASP A 329 4.31 -11.21 4.15
N LEU A 330 3.19 -11.24 3.43
CA LEU A 330 2.57 -12.50 3.03
C LEU A 330 3.54 -13.28 2.12
N LYS A 331 3.66 -14.58 2.36
CA LYS A 331 4.40 -15.50 1.48
C LYS A 331 3.80 -15.53 0.07
N ASP A 332 2.52 -15.21 -0.05
CA ASP A 332 1.75 -15.12 -1.29
C ASP A 332 2.32 -14.12 -2.31
N ASP A 333 2.88 -12.98 -1.87
CA ASP A 333 3.50 -11.95 -2.73
C ASP A 333 4.77 -12.44 -3.46
N LYS A 334 5.27 -13.61 -3.07
CA LYS A 334 6.45 -14.26 -3.67
C LYS A 334 6.07 -15.42 -4.61
N LEU A 335 4.79 -15.81 -4.65
CA LEU A 335 4.28 -16.85 -5.53
C LEU A 335 4.15 -16.33 -6.96
N GLY A 336 4.46 -17.19 -7.94
CA GLY A 336 4.04 -16.97 -9.32
C GLY A 336 2.52 -17.07 -9.46
N ILE A 337 1.94 -16.39 -10.45
CA ILE A 337 0.48 -16.37 -10.64
C ILE A 337 -0.15 -17.77 -10.77
N SER A 338 0.55 -18.75 -11.35
CA SER A 338 0.07 -20.14 -11.40
C SER A 338 -0.09 -20.75 -10.00
N GLU A 339 0.94 -20.63 -9.16
CA GLU A 339 0.95 -21.12 -7.77
C GLU A 339 -0.10 -20.38 -6.90
N TYR A 340 -0.23 -19.07 -7.10
CA TYR A 340 -1.22 -18.25 -6.40
C TYR A 340 -2.66 -18.65 -6.77
N LEU A 341 -2.95 -18.86 -8.06
CA LEU A 341 -4.26 -19.36 -8.52
C LEU A 341 -4.54 -20.78 -8.03
N ASP A 342 -3.52 -21.60 -7.84
CA ASP A 342 -3.66 -22.94 -7.27
C ASP A 342 -3.91 -22.95 -5.76
N LYS A 343 -3.80 -21.82 -5.05
CA LYS A 343 -4.39 -21.66 -3.72
C LYS A 343 -5.93 -21.67 -3.73
N TYR A 344 -6.58 -21.52 -4.89
CA TYR A 344 -8.04 -21.41 -4.99
C TYR A 344 -8.68 -22.66 -5.60
N SER A 345 -9.85 -23.01 -5.06
CA SER A 345 -10.79 -23.96 -5.63
C SER A 345 -11.85 -23.21 -6.43
N LEU A 346 -12.16 -23.72 -7.61
CA LEU A 346 -13.16 -23.17 -8.51
C LEU A 346 -14.52 -23.84 -8.22
N LEU A 347 -15.43 -23.10 -7.59
CA LEU A 347 -16.74 -23.60 -7.14
C LEU A 347 -17.79 -23.61 -8.26
N SER A 348 -17.74 -22.63 -9.16
CA SER A 348 -18.62 -22.54 -10.32
C SER A 348 -17.87 -22.00 -11.52
N LYS A 349 -18.11 -22.61 -12.68
CA LYS A 349 -17.62 -22.16 -13.98
C LYS A 349 -18.76 -21.41 -14.65
N GLY A 350 -18.57 -20.12 -14.90
CA GLY A 350 -19.53 -19.33 -15.66
C GLY A 350 -19.40 -19.56 -17.17
N ASP A 351 -19.74 -18.55 -17.94
CA ASP A 351 -19.47 -18.53 -19.38
C ASP A 351 -17.95 -18.56 -19.67
N VAL A 352 -17.46 -19.76 -20.00
CA VAL A 352 -16.06 -20.05 -20.33
C VAL A 352 -15.72 -19.97 -21.83
N THR A 353 -16.60 -19.41 -22.67
CA THR A 353 -16.35 -19.26 -24.12
C THR A 353 -15.07 -18.48 -24.43
N PHE A 354 -14.69 -17.55 -23.55
CA PHE A 354 -13.47 -16.74 -23.64
C PHE A 354 -12.16 -17.54 -23.71
N LEU A 355 -12.16 -18.79 -23.24
CA LEU A 355 -11.02 -19.70 -23.37
C LEU A 355 -10.68 -20.05 -24.83
N ASN A 356 -11.60 -19.81 -25.76
CA ASN A 356 -11.43 -20.06 -27.19
C ASN A 356 -11.06 -18.80 -28.00
N TRP A 357 -11.14 -17.59 -27.43
CA TRP A 357 -10.78 -16.34 -28.13
C TRP A 357 -9.31 -16.36 -28.58
N SER A 358 -9.01 -15.75 -29.72
CA SER A 358 -7.65 -15.48 -30.17
C SER A 358 -6.95 -14.45 -29.26
N LYS A 359 -5.62 -14.31 -29.42
CA LYS A 359 -4.88 -13.24 -28.73
C LYS A 359 -5.38 -11.86 -29.15
N ASP A 360 -5.63 -11.67 -30.45
CA ASP A 360 -6.00 -10.36 -31.01
C ASP A 360 -7.41 -9.92 -30.59
N GLU A 361 -8.37 -10.85 -30.48
CA GLU A 361 -9.71 -10.56 -29.93
C GLU A 361 -9.62 -10.14 -28.46
N ALA A 362 -8.90 -10.91 -27.63
CA ALA A 362 -8.70 -10.58 -26.23
C ALA A 362 -7.91 -9.27 -26.04
N GLN A 363 -6.92 -9.00 -26.89
CA GLN A 363 -6.15 -7.76 -26.91
C GLN A 363 -7.03 -6.56 -27.23
N LYS A 364 -7.83 -6.65 -28.30
CA LYS A 364 -8.78 -5.62 -28.72
C LYS A 364 -9.78 -5.29 -27.60
N ILE A 365 -10.30 -6.31 -26.91
CA ILE A 365 -11.15 -6.10 -25.73
C ILE A 365 -10.38 -5.33 -24.65
N VAL A 366 -9.20 -5.80 -24.23
CA VAL A 366 -8.37 -5.12 -23.19
C VAL A 366 -8.05 -3.67 -23.56
N ASP A 367 -7.69 -3.38 -24.81
CA ASP A 367 -7.40 -2.03 -25.28
C ASP A 367 -8.64 -1.13 -25.29
N THR A 368 -9.84 -1.64 -25.60
CA THR A 368 -11.08 -0.84 -25.51
C THR A 368 -11.48 -0.46 -24.08
N HIS A 369 -10.90 -1.10 -23.07
CA HIS A 369 -11.10 -0.75 -21.65
C HIS A 369 -10.01 0.17 -21.08
N ALA A 370 -8.94 0.42 -21.83
CA ALA A 370 -7.88 1.33 -21.40
C ALA A 370 -8.42 2.76 -21.32
N GLY A 371 -8.14 3.42 -20.21
CA GLY A 371 -8.27 4.87 -20.08
C GLY A 371 -6.99 5.56 -20.56
N SER A 372 -7.09 6.81 -21.01
CA SER A 372 -5.93 7.61 -21.38
C SER A 372 -5.21 8.12 -20.13
N GLU A 373 -4.02 7.60 -19.86
CA GLU A 373 -3.24 7.89 -18.67
C GLU A 373 -2.32 9.13 -18.79
N ASP A 374 -2.21 9.89 -17.70
CA ASP A 374 -1.31 11.03 -17.57
C ASP A 374 -0.74 11.08 -16.13
N VAL A 375 0.59 10.93 -16.03
CA VAL A 375 1.32 10.94 -14.77
C VAL A 375 1.91 12.33 -14.53
N ARG A 376 1.67 12.91 -13.36
CA ARG A 376 1.94 14.30 -13.01
C ARG A 376 2.79 14.41 -11.73
N GLY A 377 3.29 15.60 -11.44
CA GLY A 377 4.16 15.87 -10.28
C GLY A 377 5.64 15.77 -10.59
N SER A 378 6.48 16.26 -9.67
CA SER A 378 7.94 16.40 -9.88
C SER A 378 8.69 15.08 -10.05
N MET A 379 8.09 13.95 -9.63
CA MET A 379 8.66 12.62 -9.84
C MET A 379 8.32 12.01 -11.22
N GLN A 380 7.52 12.65 -12.08
CA GLN A 380 7.13 12.12 -13.40
C GLN A 380 8.35 11.67 -14.24
N GLY A 381 9.41 12.48 -14.26
CA GLY A 381 10.64 12.16 -15.00
C GLY A 381 11.43 10.99 -14.43
N TRP A 382 11.31 10.70 -13.13
CA TRP A 382 11.86 9.49 -12.53
C TRP A 382 10.97 8.27 -12.81
N PHE A 383 9.65 8.41 -12.69
CA PHE A 383 8.69 7.35 -13.01
C PHE A 383 8.88 6.83 -14.45
N LYS A 384 8.96 7.73 -15.43
CA LYS A 384 9.20 7.39 -16.85
C LYS A 384 10.57 6.76 -17.14
N ARG A 385 11.50 6.72 -16.16
CA ARG A 385 12.77 5.97 -16.25
C ARG A 385 12.73 4.64 -15.49
N GLN A 386 11.96 4.56 -14.40
CA GLN A 386 11.87 3.38 -13.54
C GLN A 386 10.87 2.33 -14.06
N PHE A 387 9.77 2.78 -14.67
CA PHE A 387 8.66 1.93 -15.13
C PHE A 387 8.56 2.03 -16.65
N SER A 388 8.64 0.89 -17.36
CA SER A 388 8.62 0.89 -18.83
C SER A 388 7.28 1.31 -19.44
N SER A 389 6.19 1.18 -18.69
CA SER A 389 4.85 1.61 -19.09
C SER A 389 3.91 1.67 -17.88
N LEU A 390 2.71 2.17 -18.12
CA LEU A 390 1.57 2.21 -17.20
C LEU A 390 0.33 1.82 -18.01
N GLY A 391 -0.55 1.02 -17.44
CA GLY A 391 -1.87 0.74 -18.02
C GLY A 391 -2.95 0.85 -16.95
N VAL A 392 -4.06 1.52 -17.26
CA VAL A 392 -5.17 1.68 -16.32
C VAL A 392 -6.49 1.40 -17.03
N TYR A 393 -7.28 0.48 -16.48
CA TYR A 393 -8.38 -0.17 -17.17
C TYR A 393 -9.66 -0.13 -16.35
N TRP A 394 -10.79 0.08 -17.02
CA TRP A 394 -12.10 -0.16 -16.44
C TRP A 394 -12.41 -1.66 -16.44
N VAL A 395 -12.80 -2.23 -15.30
CA VAL A 395 -13.03 -3.68 -15.17
C VAL A 395 -14.52 -4.00 -15.20
N ASP A 396 -14.88 -4.87 -16.13
CA ASP A 396 -16.15 -5.59 -16.17
C ASP A 396 -15.92 -7.08 -16.48
N ASN A 397 -17.00 -7.82 -16.70
CA ASN A 397 -16.97 -9.26 -16.96
C ASN A 397 -16.30 -9.62 -18.31
N GLU A 398 -16.35 -8.75 -19.32
CA GLU A 398 -15.70 -8.97 -20.61
C GLU A 398 -14.20 -8.70 -20.50
N PHE A 399 -13.82 -7.59 -19.84
CA PHE A 399 -12.43 -7.28 -19.53
C PHE A 399 -11.77 -8.39 -18.70
N ALA A 400 -12.41 -8.84 -17.61
CA ALA A 400 -11.87 -9.87 -16.72
C ALA A 400 -11.58 -11.18 -17.46
N ARG A 401 -12.43 -11.55 -18.43
CA ARG A 401 -12.24 -12.70 -19.33
C ARG A 401 -11.09 -12.47 -20.31
N ALA A 402 -11.06 -11.31 -20.97
CA ALA A 402 -10.03 -10.99 -21.96
C ALA A 402 -8.63 -10.91 -21.34
N PHE A 403 -8.48 -10.23 -20.20
CA PHE A 403 -7.25 -10.23 -19.40
C PHE A 403 -6.84 -11.66 -19.02
N ALA A 404 -7.76 -12.46 -18.47
CA ALA A 404 -7.46 -13.85 -18.11
C ALA A 404 -7.06 -14.71 -19.32
N ARG A 405 -7.59 -14.43 -20.52
CA ARG A 405 -7.19 -15.09 -21.77
C ARG A 405 -5.80 -14.67 -22.24
N LEU A 406 -5.46 -13.38 -22.18
CA LEU A 406 -4.12 -12.90 -22.52
C LEU A 406 -3.07 -13.52 -21.59
N GLU A 407 -3.31 -13.49 -20.29
CA GLU A 407 -2.40 -14.07 -19.29
C GLU A 407 -2.33 -15.60 -19.39
N MET A 408 -3.41 -16.27 -19.81
CA MET A 408 -3.40 -17.70 -20.14
C MET A 408 -2.46 -18.01 -21.31
N LEU A 409 -2.50 -17.22 -22.38
CA LEU A 409 -1.68 -17.40 -23.57
C LEU A 409 -0.21 -17.01 -23.32
N ASP A 410 0.02 -15.90 -22.62
CA ASP A 410 1.37 -15.34 -22.42
C ASP A 410 2.14 -15.99 -21.25
N ARG A 411 1.48 -16.77 -20.39
CA ARG A 411 2.11 -17.53 -19.28
C ARG A 411 1.75 -19.01 -19.20
N ASN A 412 1.17 -19.58 -20.25
CA ASN A 412 0.76 -20.98 -20.31
C ASN A 412 -0.13 -21.44 -19.13
N LEU A 413 -1.01 -20.56 -18.62
CA LEU A 413 -1.92 -20.93 -17.52
C LEU A 413 -2.89 -22.02 -17.98
N THR A 414 -3.27 -22.92 -17.08
CA THR A 414 -4.31 -23.90 -17.40
C THR A 414 -5.66 -23.22 -17.66
N PRO A 415 -6.58 -23.82 -18.44
CA PRO A 415 -7.94 -23.30 -18.61
C PRO A 415 -8.68 -23.08 -17.27
N GLU A 416 -8.37 -23.88 -16.24
CA GLU A 416 -8.93 -23.69 -14.91
C GLU A 416 -8.34 -22.48 -14.19
N GLN A 417 -7.01 -22.30 -14.25
CA GLN A 417 -6.32 -21.12 -13.69
C GLN A 417 -6.81 -19.84 -14.37
N ALA A 418 -6.97 -19.82 -15.70
CA ALA A 418 -7.58 -18.71 -16.42
C ALA A 418 -9.03 -18.43 -15.94
N THR A 419 -9.83 -19.47 -15.70
CA THR A 419 -11.19 -19.31 -15.14
C THR A 419 -11.16 -18.74 -13.72
N LYS A 420 -10.19 -19.13 -12.87
CA LYS A 420 -9.98 -18.55 -11.53
C LYS A 420 -9.53 -17.09 -11.59
N LEU A 421 -8.63 -16.75 -12.53
CA LEU A 421 -8.11 -15.40 -12.71
C LEU A 421 -9.21 -14.42 -13.16
N ALA A 422 -10.07 -14.86 -14.10
CA ALA A 422 -11.28 -14.12 -14.47
C ALA A 422 -12.19 -13.89 -13.24
N ALA A 423 -12.40 -14.91 -12.41
CA ALA A 423 -13.21 -14.81 -11.19
C ALA A 423 -12.63 -13.83 -10.13
N MET A 424 -11.31 -13.63 -10.06
CA MET A 424 -10.69 -12.67 -9.13
C MET A 424 -10.99 -11.20 -9.43
N LEU A 425 -11.38 -10.89 -10.68
CA LEU A 425 -11.72 -9.54 -11.13
C LEU A 425 -13.22 -9.31 -11.33
N MET A 426 -14.05 -10.34 -11.23
CA MET A 426 -15.51 -10.21 -11.31
C MET A 426 -16.10 -9.88 -9.95
N ASP A 427 -17.13 -9.02 -9.94
CA ASP A 427 -17.91 -8.73 -8.73
C ASP A 427 -19.15 -9.63 -8.68
N VAL A 428 -19.11 -10.65 -7.82
CA VAL A 428 -20.16 -11.68 -7.68
C VAL A 428 -21.51 -11.06 -7.31
N ASP A 429 -21.51 -10.14 -6.34
CA ASP A 429 -22.74 -9.52 -5.82
C ASP A 429 -23.21 -8.31 -6.65
N GLN A 430 -22.44 -7.92 -7.67
CA GLN A 430 -22.64 -6.76 -8.55
C GLN A 430 -22.91 -5.41 -7.84
N ASN A 431 -22.34 -5.21 -6.66
CA ASN A 431 -22.39 -3.99 -5.85
C ASN A 431 -21.19 -3.05 -6.05
N HIS A 432 -20.19 -3.48 -6.82
CA HIS A 432 -18.93 -2.78 -7.01
C HIS A 432 -18.62 -2.52 -8.50
N HIS A 433 -17.70 -1.58 -8.72
CA HIS A 433 -16.91 -1.48 -9.96
C HIS A 433 -15.42 -1.45 -9.58
N TYR A 434 -14.55 -1.94 -10.46
CA TYR A 434 -13.11 -1.87 -10.26
C TYR A 434 -12.43 -1.07 -11.37
N VAL A 435 -11.39 -0.33 -10.99
CA VAL A 435 -10.35 0.16 -11.90
C VAL A 435 -9.09 -0.67 -11.61
N MET A 436 -8.50 -1.27 -12.64
CA MET A 436 -7.25 -2.01 -12.50
C MET A 436 -6.07 -1.13 -12.95
N VAL A 437 -5.10 -0.94 -12.06
CA VAL A 437 -3.86 -0.18 -12.32
C VAL A 437 -2.71 -1.16 -12.48
N THR A 438 -1.94 -1.02 -13.55
CA THR A 438 -0.79 -1.88 -13.89
C THR A 438 0.47 -1.02 -14.04
N LEU A 439 1.40 -1.16 -13.09
CA LEU A 439 2.68 -0.47 -13.09
C LEU A 439 3.75 -1.31 -13.80
N GLY A 440 4.65 -0.66 -14.53
CA GLY A 440 5.79 -1.31 -15.20
C GLY A 440 5.44 -1.85 -16.59
N GLN A 441 4.38 -2.66 -16.71
CA GLN A 441 3.95 -3.29 -17.97
C GLN A 441 2.48 -3.02 -18.29
N LYS A 442 2.19 -2.61 -19.53
CA LYS A 442 0.85 -2.64 -20.14
C LYS A 442 0.44 -4.10 -20.41
N LEU A 443 -0.83 -4.44 -20.17
CA LEU A 443 -1.38 -5.77 -20.43
C LEU A 443 -1.24 -6.19 -21.89
N GLY A 444 -0.94 -7.47 -22.12
CA GLY A 444 -0.81 -8.07 -23.45
C GLY A 444 0.46 -7.70 -24.23
N SER A 445 1.37 -6.91 -23.63
CA SER A 445 2.69 -6.56 -24.17
C SER A 445 3.65 -7.75 -24.37
N GLY A 446 3.23 -8.99 -24.06
CA GLY A 446 4.05 -10.20 -24.13
C GLY A 446 5.15 -10.27 -23.08
N ARG A 447 5.22 -9.30 -22.16
CA ARG A 447 6.26 -9.20 -21.14
C ARG A 447 5.71 -9.62 -19.77
N LEU A 448 6.38 -10.59 -19.15
CA LEU A 448 6.05 -11.05 -17.80
C LEU A 448 5.98 -9.87 -16.83
N ILE A 449 4.80 -9.64 -16.26
CA ILE A 449 4.67 -8.80 -15.06
C ILE A 449 5.36 -9.54 -13.93
N GLY A 450 6.48 -9.01 -13.46
CA GLY A 450 7.29 -9.57 -12.39
C GLY A 450 8.11 -8.44 -11.76
N ALA A 451 7.71 -8.01 -10.56
CA ALA A 451 8.09 -6.70 -10.05
C ALA A 451 9.55 -6.58 -9.61
N ASN A 452 10.17 -5.47 -10.02
CA ASN A 452 11.31 -4.92 -9.29
C ASN A 452 10.89 -4.34 -7.93
N GLU A 453 11.85 -3.96 -7.09
CA GLU A 453 11.58 -3.46 -5.72
C GLU A 453 10.74 -2.17 -5.70
N ALA A 454 10.84 -1.31 -6.72
CA ALA A 454 10.04 -0.10 -6.85
C ALA A 454 8.59 -0.41 -7.28
N GLU A 455 8.39 -1.41 -8.15
CA GLU A 455 7.06 -1.94 -8.53
C GLU A 455 6.35 -2.67 -7.38
N ARG A 456 7.09 -3.18 -6.38
CA ARG A 456 6.51 -3.69 -5.12
C ARG A 456 6.18 -2.57 -4.12
N ARG A 457 6.98 -1.50 -4.05
CA ARG A 457 6.76 -0.38 -3.11
C ARG A 457 5.70 0.63 -3.57
N MET A 458 5.61 0.89 -4.88
CA MET A 458 4.64 1.83 -5.43
C MET A 458 3.26 1.18 -5.56
N ARG A 459 2.24 1.85 -5.02
CA ARG A 459 0.84 1.43 -5.10
C ARG A 459 -0.09 2.66 -5.16
N PRO A 460 -1.25 2.60 -5.82
CA PRO A 460 -2.23 3.68 -5.78
C PRO A 460 -2.78 3.89 -4.36
N PHE A 461 -2.94 5.15 -3.96
CA PHE A 461 -3.57 5.58 -2.72
C PHE A 461 -4.33 6.90 -2.89
N ASP A 462 -5.26 7.23 -1.98
CA ASP A 462 -6.18 8.39 -2.10
C ASP A 462 -6.90 8.45 -3.47
N ALA A 463 -7.35 7.29 -3.97
CA ALA A 463 -7.97 7.17 -5.29
C ALA A 463 -9.45 7.62 -5.32
N VAL A 464 -9.83 8.31 -6.39
CA VAL A 464 -11.18 8.86 -6.63
C VAL A 464 -11.62 8.68 -8.08
N LEU A 465 -12.94 8.67 -8.30
CA LEU A 465 -13.57 8.92 -9.60
C LEU A 465 -14.34 10.25 -9.54
N TYR A 466 -14.27 11.07 -10.58
CA TYR A 466 -15.04 12.31 -10.69
C TYR A 466 -15.35 12.71 -12.15
N ASN A 467 -16.19 13.73 -12.31
CA ASN A 467 -16.71 14.21 -13.59
C ASN A 467 -16.37 15.70 -13.76
N ALA A 468 -15.56 16.06 -14.76
CA ALA A 468 -15.05 17.43 -14.93
C ALA A 468 -16.08 18.46 -15.47
N LYS A 469 -17.36 18.09 -15.62
CA LYS A 469 -18.46 19.04 -15.79
C LYS A 469 -19.16 19.39 -14.47
N ASN A 470 -18.90 18.65 -13.39
CA ASN A 470 -19.54 18.81 -12.10
C ASN A 470 -18.58 18.37 -10.98
N ASP A 471 -17.68 19.27 -10.60
CA ASP A 471 -16.60 19.04 -9.65
C ASP A 471 -17.07 18.63 -8.23
N ASP A 472 -18.36 18.81 -7.91
CA ASP A 472 -18.96 18.38 -6.65
C ASP A 472 -19.15 16.84 -6.55
N ILE A 473 -19.16 16.13 -7.69
CA ILE A 473 -19.35 14.67 -7.72
C ILE A 473 -17.99 13.95 -7.67
N ILE A 474 -17.54 13.63 -6.45
CA ILE A 474 -16.32 12.85 -6.19
C ILE A 474 -16.69 11.55 -5.47
N VAL A 475 -16.46 10.42 -6.13
CA VAL A 475 -16.65 9.07 -5.58
C VAL A 475 -15.29 8.52 -5.11
N PRO A 476 -15.04 8.40 -3.79
CA PRO A 476 -13.79 7.82 -3.28
C PRO A 476 -13.74 6.31 -3.45
N ALA A 477 -12.53 5.76 -3.56
CA ALA A 477 -12.31 4.32 -3.52
C ALA A 477 -12.66 3.73 -2.14
N LYS A 478 -13.36 2.60 -2.13
CA LYS A 478 -13.67 1.80 -0.92
C LYS A 478 -12.47 0.99 -0.45
N LYS A 479 -11.69 0.43 -1.38
CA LYS A 479 -10.54 -0.44 -1.11
C LYS A 479 -9.53 -0.38 -2.24
N MET A 480 -8.25 -0.55 -1.92
CA MET A 480 -7.14 -0.62 -2.86
C MET A 480 -6.26 -1.80 -2.45
N GLU A 481 -6.22 -2.85 -3.27
CA GLU A 481 -5.52 -4.11 -2.97
C GLU A 481 -4.72 -4.61 -4.18
N GLY A 482 -3.64 -5.37 -3.94
CA GLY A 482 -2.88 -6.00 -5.00
C GLY A 482 -3.64 -7.18 -5.63
N LEU A 483 -3.48 -7.38 -6.94
CA LEU A 483 -3.93 -8.63 -7.57
C LEU A 483 -2.85 -9.69 -7.31
N GLY A 484 -3.10 -10.59 -6.33
CA GLY A 484 -2.10 -11.57 -5.90
C GLY A 484 -1.63 -12.50 -7.03
N GLY A 485 -0.38 -12.99 -6.91
CA GLY A 485 0.35 -13.63 -8.01
C GLY A 485 0.94 -12.66 -9.03
N TYR A 486 0.57 -11.38 -8.95
CA TYR A 486 1.23 -10.26 -9.61
C TYR A 486 1.83 -9.32 -8.56
N ALA A 487 2.76 -8.48 -8.99
CA ALA A 487 3.20 -7.32 -8.24
C ALA A 487 3.30 -6.14 -9.22
N GLY A 488 2.95 -4.94 -8.75
CA GLY A 488 2.67 -3.78 -9.60
C GLY A 488 1.25 -3.75 -10.19
N VAL A 489 0.42 -4.78 -9.97
CA VAL A 489 -1.00 -4.81 -10.40
C VAL A 489 -1.91 -4.62 -9.20
N PHE A 490 -2.83 -3.64 -9.29
CA PHE A 490 -3.71 -3.25 -8.19
C PHE A 490 -5.16 -3.13 -8.66
N LYS A 491 -6.08 -3.65 -7.85
CA LYS A 491 -7.53 -3.49 -8.02
C LYS A 491 -8.02 -2.38 -7.09
N VAL A 492 -8.62 -1.34 -7.67
CA VAL A 492 -9.21 -0.21 -6.94
C VAL A 492 -10.73 -0.33 -6.99
N THR A 493 -11.35 -0.56 -5.84
CA THR A 493 -12.78 -0.86 -5.70
C THR A 493 -13.59 0.40 -5.40
N PHE A 494 -14.69 0.60 -6.13
CA PHE A 494 -15.64 1.69 -5.97
C PHE A 494 -17.06 1.15 -5.76
N ASP A 495 -17.91 1.93 -5.10
CA ASP A 495 -19.33 1.60 -4.88
C ASP A 495 -20.15 1.78 -6.16
N ARG A 496 -20.85 0.75 -6.62
CA ARG A 496 -21.70 0.83 -7.82
C ARG A 496 -22.91 1.73 -7.61
N ALA A 497 -23.41 1.88 -6.38
CA ALA A 497 -24.51 2.81 -6.10
C ALA A 497 -24.04 4.27 -6.24
N ALA A 498 -22.82 4.59 -5.79
CA ALA A 498 -22.25 5.95 -5.90
C ALA A 498 -21.85 6.33 -7.34
N ILE A 499 -21.56 5.35 -8.20
CA ILE A 499 -21.26 5.57 -9.63
C ILE A 499 -22.53 5.81 -10.46
N LYS A 500 -23.68 5.26 -10.06
CA LYS A 500 -24.94 5.37 -10.81
C LYS A 500 -25.51 6.79 -10.78
N GLY A 501 -26.16 7.19 -11.87
CA GLY A 501 -26.87 8.46 -12.01
C GLY A 501 -25.95 9.67 -12.20
N GLN A 502 -25.29 10.13 -11.13
CA GLN A 502 -24.61 11.42 -11.09
C GLN A 502 -23.25 11.41 -11.79
N LEU A 503 -22.36 10.45 -11.51
CA LEU A 503 -21.02 10.43 -12.12
C LEU A 503 -21.09 10.29 -13.65
N LEU A 504 -22.00 9.44 -14.13
CA LEU A 504 -22.13 9.01 -15.54
C LEU A 504 -23.04 9.92 -16.39
N SER A 505 -23.42 11.12 -15.93
CA SER A 505 -24.24 12.06 -16.69
C SER A 505 -23.97 13.52 -16.29
N PRO A 506 -23.93 14.51 -17.21
CA PRO A 506 -23.99 14.45 -18.67
C PRO A 506 -22.59 14.67 -19.31
N SER A 507 -21.55 14.08 -18.74
CA SER A 507 -20.17 14.20 -19.25
C SER A 507 -19.84 13.09 -20.26
N PRO A 508 -19.09 13.40 -21.34
CA PRO A 508 -18.51 12.36 -22.20
C PRO A 508 -17.34 11.64 -21.54
N ASP A 509 -16.77 12.19 -20.46
CA ASP A 509 -15.57 11.68 -19.79
C ASP A 509 -15.76 11.54 -18.27
N VAL A 510 -15.24 10.44 -17.71
CA VAL A 510 -15.04 10.20 -16.29
C VAL A 510 -13.53 10.17 -16.02
N PHE A 511 -13.10 10.85 -14.96
CA PHE A 511 -11.70 10.87 -14.54
C PHE A 511 -11.48 9.98 -13.34
N PHE A 512 -10.54 9.06 -13.46
CA PHE A 512 -9.93 8.37 -12.32
C PHE A 512 -8.66 9.14 -11.92
N GLU A 513 -8.49 9.42 -10.64
CA GLU A 513 -7.27 10.06 -10.13
C GLU A 513 -6.82 9.36 -8.85
N ALA A 514 -5.54 9.01 -8.79
CA ALA A 514 -4.93 8.30 -7.66
C ALA A 514 -3.49 8.78 -7.46
N ARG A 515 -2.98 8.68 -6.24
CA ARG A 515 -1.61 9.08 -5.91
C ARG A 515 -0.71 7.85 -5.91
N LEU A 516 0.47 7.97 -6.49
CA LEU A 516 1.49 6.90 -6.54
C LEU A 516 2.67 7.20 -5.60
N ASN A 517 2.91 8.49 -5.29
CA ASN A 517 3.78 8.97 -4.22
C ASN A 517 3.31 10.40 -3.85
N GLN A 518 3.80 10.99 -2.75
CA GLN A 518 3.51 12.36 -2.31
C GLN A 518 3.76 13.43 -3.39
N ASN A 519 4.65 13.16 -4.35
CA ASN A 519 5.00 14.05 -5.48
C ASN A 519 4.78 13.39 -6.86
N LEU A 520 3.91 12.37 -6.92
CA LEU A 520 3.59 11.62 -8.13
C LEU A 520 2.10 11.25 -8.15
N ASP A 521 1.33 11.96 -8.98
CA ASP A 521 -0.12 11.80 -9.08
C ASP A 521 -0.48 11.23 -10.46
N LEU A 522 -1.42 10.31 -10.53
CA LEU A 522 -1.87 9.62 -11.73
C LEU A 522 -3.30 10.04 -12.02
N LYS A 523 -3.52 10.72 -13.16
CA LYS A 523 -4.84 11.04 -13.69
C LYS A 523 -5.11 10.22 -14.95
N VAL A 524 -6.30 9.67 -15.08
CA VAL A 524 -6.71 8.82 -16.21
C VAL A 524 -8.08 9.26 -16.70
N LYS A 525 -8.25 9.35 -18.01
CA LYS A 525 -9.53 9.67 -18.64
C LYS A 525 -10.16 8.44 -19.28
N PHE A 526 -11.29 8.01 -18.75
CA PHE A 526 -12.21 7.07 -19.40
C PHE A 526 -13.32 7.86 -20.09
N ARG A 527 -13.79 7.41 -21.26
CA ARG A 527 -15.04 7.94 -21.81
C ARG A 527 -16.22 7.30 -21.09
N THR A 528 -17.24 8.08 -20.77
CA THR A 528 -18.48 7.60 -20.15
C THR A 528 -19.13 6.49 -20.97
N GLU A 529 -19.08 6.56 -22.31
CA GLU A 529 -19.57 5.54 -23.23
C GLU A 529 -18.88 4.17 -23.08
N GLN A 530 -17.58 4.12 -22.73
CA GLN A 530 -16.89 2.84 -22.41
C GLN A 530 -17.47 2.18 -21.15
N ILE A 531 -18.05 2.98 -20.25
CA ILE A 531 -18.59 2.53 -18.95
C ILE A 531 -20.09 2.22 -19.07
N THR A 532 -20.90 3.10 -19.68
CA THR A 532 -22.36 2.97 -19.70
C THR A 532 -22.87 1.94 -20.71
N ALA A 533 -22.19 1.75 -21.86
CA ALA A 533 -22.61 0.80 -22.89
C ALA A 533 -22.75 -0.66 -22.38
N LYS A 534 -22.06 -0.98 -21.27
CA LYS A 534 -22.00 -2.32 -20.68
C LYS A 534 -22.78 -2.45 -19.36
N VAL A 535 -23.30 -1.35 -18.82
CA VAL A 535 -24.25 -1.38 -17.69
C VAL A 535 -25.65 -1.79 -18.16
N ALA A 536 -26.05 -1.41 -19.39
CA ALA A 536 -27.36 -1.75 -19.95
C ALA A 536 -27.58 -3.28 -20.07
N VAL A 537 -26.55 -4.02 -20.50
CA VAL A 537 -26.59 -5.48 -20.73
C VAL A 537 -26.81 -6.28 -19.43
N ALA A 538 -26.62 -5.68 -18.25
CA ALA A 538 -26.88 -6.31 -16.95
C ALA A 538 -28.31 -6.09 -16.42
N THR A 539 -29.25 -5.70 -17.29
CA THR A 539 -30.65 -5.34 -16.90
C THR A 539 -31.72 -5.95 -17.83
N GLN A 540 -31.36 -7.00 -18.56
CA GLN A 540 -32.26 -7.88 -19.33
C GLN A 540 -32.05 -9.33 -18.90
#